data_AF-A0A359KM17-F1
#
_entry.id   AF-A0A359KM17-F1
#
_cell.length_a   1.000
_cell.length_b   1.000
_cell.length_c   1.000
_cell.angle_alpha   90.00
_cell.angle_beta   90.00
_cell.angle_gamma   90.00
#
_symmetry.space_group_name_H-M   'P 1'
#
loop_
_entity.id
_entity.type
_entity.pdbx_description
1 polymer ?
#
loop_
_entity_poly.entity_id
_entity_poly.type
_entity_poly.pdbx_seq_one_letter_code
_entity_poly.pdbx_strand_id
1 'polypeptide(L)'
;GGDEIGRTQMGNNNAYCQDNATSWYDWDLSPADEALLDFTRQIIDFRKEHPALRRRRFFRGQHHEEHGTATDVAWLRPDGAEMAHDDWKIGWIRSLGVLIPGDEVHDVDALG
;
A
#
# COMPACT_ATOMS: atom_id res chain seq x y z
N GLY A 1 15.76 -2.60 5.94
CA GLY A 1 16.34 -1.78 4.86
C GLY A 1 17.04 -2.69 3.89
N GLY A 2 17.09 -2.28 2.64
CA GLY A 2 17.66 -3.03 1.53
C GLY A 2 16.63 -3.47 0.49
N ASP A 3 15.35 -3.58 0.85
CA ASP A 3 14.29 -3.93 -0.11
C ASP A 3 14.20 -2.88 -1.22
N GLU A 4 14.40 -1.60 -0.85
CA GLU A 4 14.42 -0.45 -1.75
C GLU A 4 15.56 -0.46 -2.78
N ILE A 5 16.57 -1.30 -2.60
CA ILE A 5 17.72 -1.46 -3.51
C ILE A 5 17.87 -2.91 -4.00
N GLY A 6 16.78 -3.69 -3.97
CA GLY A 6 16.81 -5.06 -4.51
C GLY A 6 17.68 -6.04 -3.73
N ARG A 7 17.97 -5.77 -2.44
CA ARG A 7 18.85 -6.60 -1.61
C ARG A 7 18.38 -8.05 -1.59
N THR A 8 19.31 -8.96 -1.82
CA THR A 8 19.06 -10.40 -1.88
C THR A 8 19.89 -11.15 -0.86
N GLN A 9 19.29 -12.17 -0.24
CA GLN A 9 19.98 -13.18 0.55
C GLN A 9 20.16 -14.49 -0.25
N MET A 10 20.07 -14.41 -1.58
CA MET A 10 20.18 -15.54 -2.52
C MET A 10 19.23 -16.71 -2.20
N GLY A 11 18.02 -16.37 -1.75
CA GLY A 11 16.99 -17.34 -1.36
C GLY A 11 17.10 -17.86 0.08
N ASN A 12 18.12 -17.46 0.84
CA ASN A 12 18.19 -17.75 2.26
C ASN A 12 17.17 -16.87 3.01
N ASN A 13 16.14 -17.47 3.61
CA ASN A 13 15.14 -16.75 4.40
C ASN A 13 15.47 -16.69 5.91
N ASN A 14 16.67 -17.13 6.30
CA ASN A 14 17.10 -17.24 7.69
C ASN A 14 18.61 -16.97 7.87
N ALA A 15 19.11 -15.86 7.30
CA ALA A 15 20.53 -15.49 7.34
C ALA A 15 21.03 -14.96 8.71
N TYR A 16 20.44 -15.41 9.82
CA TYR A 16 20.69 -14.83 11.15
C TYR A 16 22.13 -14.95 11.65
N CYS A 17 22.85 -16.00 11.25
CA CYS A 17 24.24 -16.27 11.65
C CYS A 17 25.26 -15.93 10.56
N GLN A 18 24.82 -15.28 9.47
CA GLN A 18 25.69 -14.94 8.35
C GLN A 18 26.19 -13.52 8.54
N ASP A 19 27.44 -13.36 8.97
CA ASP A 19 28.15 -12.07 8.91
C ASP A 19 29.09 -12.07 7.70
N ASN A 20 28.50 -11.89 6.52
CA ASN A 20 29.20 -11.90 5.23
C ASN A 20 28.33 -11.24 4.16
N ALA A 21 28.79 -11.25 2.90
CA ALA A 21 28.10 -10.66 1.75
C ALA A 21 26.62 -11.07 1.60
N THR A 22 26.21 -12.25 2.10
CA THR A 22 24.79 -12.66 2.10
C THR A 22 23.91 -11.72 2.93
N SER A 23 24.45 -11.12 3.99
CA SER A 23 23.73 -10.24 4.91
C SER A 23 24.18 -8.80 4.86
N TRP A 24 25.30 -8.47 4.22
CA TRP A 24 25.72 -7.09 4.07
C TRP A 24 24.82 -6.32 3.10
N TYR A 25 24.94 -5.01 3.10
CA TYR A 25 24.34 -4.14 2.08
C TYR A 25 25.33 -4.03 0.93
N ASP A 26 24.84 -4.27 -0.28
CA ASP A 26 25.58 -3.92 -1.48
C ASP A 26 25.17 -2.51 -1.91
N TRP A 27 26.14 -1.62 -2.05
CA TRP A 27 25.92 -0.23 -2.46
C TRP A 27 26.37 0.02 -3.90
N ASP A 28 26.87 -1.00 -4.59
CA ASP A 28 27.12 -0.96 -6.04
C ASP A 28 25.80 -1.21 -6.77
N LEU A 29 24.99 -0.15 -6.88
CA LEU A 29 23.63 -0.23 -7.39
C LEU A 29 23.62 -0.35 -8.91
N SER A 30 22.87 -1.32 -9.43
CA SER A 30 22.55 -1.35 -10.86
C SER A 30 21.53 -0.25 -11.20
N PRO A 31 21.38 0.11 -12.49
CA PRO A 31 20.32 1.05 -12.91
C PRO A 31 18.90 0.60 -12.51
N ALA A 32 18.66 -0.71 -12.35
CA ALA A 32 17.38 -1.24 -11.89
C ALA A 32 17.18 -1.01 -10.38
N ASP A 33 18.24 -1.14 -9.58
CA ASP A 33 18.19 -0.89 -8.14
C ASP A 33 18.02 0.59 -7.82
N GLU A 34 18.67 1.47 -8.60
CA GLU A 34 18.45 2.91 -8.53
C GLU A 34 16.99 3.29 -8.86
N ALA A 35 16.43 2.70 -9.93
CA ALA A 35 15.03 2.92 -10.30
C ALA A 35 14.06 2.44 -9.21
N LEU A 36 14.34 1.30 -8.56
CA LEU A 36 13.55 0.79 -7.45
C LEU A 36 13.64 1.71 -6.22
N LEU A 37 14.82 2.24 -5.93
CA LEU A 37 15.03 3.18 -4.84
C LEU A 37 14.23 4.46 -5.05
N ASP A 38 14.28 5.02 -6.26
CA ASP A 38 13.54 6.24 -6.59
C ASP A 38 12.03 6.02 -6.62
N PHE A 39 11.56 4.87 -7.12
CA PHE A 39 10.16 4.49 -7.03
C PHE A 39 9.69 4.35 -5.56
N THR A 40 10.50 3.71 -4.73
CA THR A 40 10.19 3.53 -3.30
C THR A 40 10.09 4.87 -2.59
N ARG A 41 11.00 5.82 -2.87
CA ARG A 41 10.94 7.20 -2.38
C ARG A 41 9.63 7.88 -2.77
N GLN A 42 9.28 7.83 -4.06
CA GLN A 42 8.05 8.44 -4.57
C GLN A 42 6.79 7.87 -3.91
N ILE A 43 6.70 6.55 -3.70
CA ILE A 43 5.54 5.95 -3.00
C ILE A 43 5.48 6.35 -1.53
N ILE A 44 6.63 6.44 -0.85
CA ILE A 44 6.68 6.91 0.53
C ILE A 44 6.18 8.35 0.64
N ASP A 45 6.64 9.22 -0.25
CA ASP A 45 6.24 10.63 -0.24
C ASP A 45 4.77 10.81 -0.65
N PHE A 46 4.30 10.08 -1.67
CA PHE A 46 2.87 9.99 -1.99
C PHE A 46 2.04 9.57 -0.77
N ARG A 47 2.44 8.51 -0.06
CA ARG A 47 1.74 8.07 1.17
C ARG A 47 1.71 9.17 2.23
N LYS A 48 2.79 9.94 2.40
CA LYS A 48 2.85 11.05 3.36
C LYS A 48 1.95 12.22 2.92
N GLU A 49 1.87 12.52 1.62
CA GLU A 49 1.06 13.62 1.09
C GLU A 49 -0.45 13.33 1.11
N HIS A 50 -0.85 12.06 1.26
CA HIS A 50 -2.26 11.65 1.26
C HIS A 50 -2.73 11.11 2.63
N PRO A 51 -3.33 11.96 3.50
CA PRO A 51 -3.87 11.55 4.80
C PRO A 51 -4.85 10.37 4.72
N ALA A 52 -5.57 10.24 3.60
CA ALA A 52 -6.47 9.12 3.32
C ALA A 52 -5.81 7.74 3.52
N LEU A 53 -4.50 7.65 3.25
CA LEU A 53 -3.72 6.43 3.36
C LEU A 53 -3.11 6.24 4.77
N ARG A 54 -3.24 7.24 5.66
CA ARG A 54 -2.63 7.30 7.00
C ARG A 54 -3.66 7.51 8.13
N ARG A 55 -4.95 7.28 7.85
CA ARG A 55 -6.06 7.43 8.81
C ARG A 55 -5.82 6.66 10.12
N ARG A 56 -6.22 7.25 11.24
CA ARG A 56 -6.15 6.64 12.58
C ARG A 56 -7.35 5.73 12.90
N ARG A 57 -8.44 5.86 12.14
CA ARG A 57 -9.67 5.08 12.30
C ARG A 57 -9.94 4.26 11.04
N PHE A 58 -10.53 3.09 11.24
CA PHE A 58 -11.02 2.25 10.15
C PHE A 58 -12.10 2.96 9.33
N PHE A 59 -12.11 2.64 8.03
CA PHE A 59 -13.24 2.95 7.16
C PHE A 59 -14.48 2.16 7.61
N ARG A 60 -15.66 2.76 7.44
CA ARG A 60 -16.93 2.17 7.87
C ARG A 60 -17.76 1.62 6.72
N GLY A 61 -17.52 2.05 5.49
CA GLY A 61 -18.34 1.74 4.32
C GLY A 61 -19.77 2.28 4.47
N GLN A 62 -19.93 3.39 5.20
CA GLN A 62 -21.24 3.99 5.50
C GLN A 62 -21.36 5.34 4.80
N HIS A 63 -22.57 5.67 4.36
CA HIS A 63 -22.88 7.00 3.86
C HIS A 63 -22.78 8.01 4.99
N HIS A 64 -22.03 9.09 4.77
CA HIS A 64 -21.99 10.22 5.69
C HIS A 64 -23.04 11.26 5.26
N GLU A 65 -24.11 11.41 6.06
CA GLU A 65 -25.21 12.35 5.77
C GLU A 65 -24.74 13.81 5.61
N GLU A 66 -23.62 14.19 6.23
CA GLU A 66 -23.07 15.54 6.19
C GLU A 66 -22.34 15.89 4.88
N HIS A 67 -21.93 14.91 4.06
CA HIS A 67 -21.00 15.14 2.94
C HIS A 67 -21.44 14.54 1.59
N GLY A 68 -22.69 14.09 1.49
CA GLY A 68 -23.30 13.62 0.24
C GLY A 68 -23.62 12.12 0.25
N THR A 69 -23.72 11.53 -0.93
CA THR A 69 -24.11 10.11 -1.10
C THR A 69 -22.91 9.16 -1.14
N ALA A 70 -21.67 9.65 -1.06
CA ALA A 70 -20.48 8.80 -1.11
C ALA A 70 -20.23 8.11 0.25
N THR A 71 -19.68 6.90 0.22
CA THR A 71 -19.19 6.18 1.39
C THR A 71 -17.71 6.48 1.59
N ASP A 72 -17.22 6.38 2.84
CA ASP A 72 -15.80 6.62 3.15
C ASP A 72 -14.83 5.61 2.50
N VAL A 73 -15.36 4.49 2.01
CA VAL A 73 -14.67 3.54 1.14
C VAL A 73 -15.69 2.79 0.26
N ALA A 74 -15.33 2.46 -0.97
CA ALA A 74 -16.06 1.50 -1.80
C ALA A 74 -15.11 0.44 -2.38
N TRP A 75 -15.55 -0.82 -2.36
CA TRP A 75 -14.82 -1.95 -2.93
C TRP A 75 -15.43 -2.31 -4.28
N LEU A 76 -14.61 -2.39 -5.31
CA LEU A 76 -15.08 -2.55 -6.69
C LEU A 76 -14.61 -3.88 -7.28
N ARG A 77 -15.51 -4.51 -8.02
CA ARG A 77 -15.20 -5.61 -8.92
C ARG A 77 -14.41 -5.09 -10.14
N PRO A 78 -13.77 -5.97 -10.91
CA PRO A 78 -13.01 -5.57 -12.11
C PRO A 78 -13.86 -4.89 -13.19
N ASP A 79 -15.18 -5.11 -13.19
CA ASP A 79 -16.12 -4.45 -14.10
C ASP A 79 -16.56 -3.06 -13.62
N GLY A 80 -16.06 -2.60 -12.47
CA GLY A 80 -16.35 -1.29 -11.87
C GLY A 80 -17.61 -1.25 -11.01
N ALA A 81 -18.38 -2.34 -10.92
CA ALA A 81 -19.50 -2.42 -9.99
C ALA A 81 -19.01 -2.65 -8.56
N GLU A 82 -19.77 -2.17 -7.59
CA GLU A 82 -19.45 -2.40 -6.17
C GLU A 82 -19.53 -3.89 -5.81
N MET A 83 -18.62 -4.35 -4.94
CA MET A 83 -18.58 -5.72 -4.46
C MET A 83 -19.74 -6.01 -3.50
N ALA A 84 -20.57 -6.98 -3.85
CA ALA A 84 -21.59 -7.52 -2.96
C ALA A 84 -20.98 -8.53 -1.96
N HIS A 85 -21.76 -8.88 -0.93
CA HIS A 85 -21.31 -9.81 0.13
C HIS A 85 -20.83 -11.16 -0.41
N ASP A 86 -21.51 -11.72 -1.41
CA ASP A 86 -21.15 -13.03 -1.96
C ASP A 86 -19.92 -12.99 -2.87
N ASP A 87 -19.57 -11.84 -3.47
CA ASP A 87 -18.37 -11.69 -4.28
C ASP A 87 -17.09 -12.01 -3.48
N TRP A 88 -17.07 -11.68 -2.19
CA TRP A 88 -15.96 -11.97 -1.28
C TRP A 88 -15.68 -13.47 -1.07
N LYS A 89 -16.66 -14.33 -1.36
CA LYS A 89 -16.53 -15.78 -1.21
C LYS A 89 -16.06 -16.46 -2.51
N ILE A 90 -15.99 -15.70 -3.60
CA ILE A 90 -15.71 -16.24 -4.93
C ILE A 90 -14.18 -16.37 -5.09
N GLY A 91 -13.67 -17.59 -4.95
CA GLY A 91 -12.22 -17.86 -5.03
C GLY A 91 -11.55 -17.60 -6.38
N TRP A 92 -12.31 -17.31 -7.45
CA TRP A 92 -11.76 -16.93 -8.76
C TRP A 92 -11.69 -15.42 -8.98
N ILE A 93 -12.28 -14.59 -8.11
CA ILE A 93 -12.04 -13.15 -8.15
C ILE A 93 -10.62 -12.89 -7.64
N ARG A 94 -9.73 -12.46 -8.54
CA ARG A 94 -8.30 -12.21 -8.26
C ARG A 94 -7.90 -10.73 -8.35
N SER A 95 -8.84 -9.88 -8.72
CA SER A 95 -8.64 -8.44 -8.88
C SER A 95 -9.73 -7.69 -8.14
N LEU A 96 -9.35 -6.60 -7.48
CA LEU A 96 -10.23 -5.70 -6.76
C LEU A 96 -9.81 -4.26 -7.01
N GLY A 97 -10.77 -3.35 -6.98
CA GLY A 97 -10.56 -1.91 -6.91
C GLY A 97 -10.97 -1.38 -5.55
N VAL A 98 -10.36 -0.28 -5.13
CA VAL A 98 -10.78 0.47 -3.95
C VAL A 98 -10.90 1.94 -4.32
N LEU A 99 -12.04 2.54 -3.99
CA LEU A 99 -12.25 3.97 -4.04
C LEU A 99 -12.21 4.52 -2.62
N ILE A 100 -11.35 5.50 -2.39
CA ILE A 100 -11.27 6.27 -1.14
C ILE A 100 -11.51 7.74 -1.52
N PRO A 101 -12.65 8.34 -1.15
CA PRO A 101 -12.87 9.77 -1.36
C PRO A 101 -11.81 10.60 -0.62
N GLY A 102 -11.27 11.62 -1.27
CA GLY A 102 -10.19 12.45 -0.69
C GLY A 102 -10.70 13.50 0.31
N ASP A 103 -11.98 13.78 0.24
CA ASP A 103 -12.73 14.84 0.88
C ASP A 103 -13.21 14.49 2.31
N GLU A 104 -13.16 13.20 2.67
CA GLU A 104 -13.67 12.69 3.96
C GLU A 104 -12.59 12.42 5.03
N VAL A 105 -11.36 12.92 4.83
CA VAL A 105 -10.24 12.63 5.74
C VAL A 105 -10.01 13.76 6.72
N HIS A 106 -10.80 13.79 7.79
CA HIS A 106 -10.61 14.69 8.91
C HIS A 106 -9.75 14.11 10.04
N ASP A 107 -9.49 12.79 10.01
CA ASP A 107 -8.67 12.09 11.00
C ASP A 107 -7.24 11.91 10.48
N VAL A 108 -6.46 12.99 10.64
CA VAL A 108 -5.04 13.07 10.30
C VAL A 108 -4.17 12.43 11.39
N ASP A 109 -3.01 11.89 11.01
CA ASP A 109 -2.05 11.36 11.98
C ASP A 109 -1.20 12.50 12.58
N ALA A 110 -0.11 12.17 13.30
CA ALA A 110 0.76 13.17 13.93
C ALA A 110 1.50 14.08 12.93
N LEU A 111 1.49 13.76 11.64
CA LEU A 111 2.16 14.50 10.56
C LEU A 111 1.18 15.39 9.76
N GLY A 112 -0.11 15.41 10.12
CA GLY A 112 -1.16 15.97 9.25
C GLY A 112 -1.48 14.99 8.14
#